data_AF-A0A9D0XSN0-F1
#
_entry.id   AF-A0A9D0XSN0-F1
#
_cell.length_a   1.000
_cell.length_b   1.000
_cell.length_c   1.000
_cell.angle_alpha   90.00
_cell.angle_beta   90.00
_cell.angle_gamma   90.00
#
_symmetry.space_group_name_H-M   'P 1'
#
loop_
_entity.id
_entity.type
_entity.pdbx_description
1 polymer ?
#
loop_
_entity_poly.entity_id
_entity_poly.type
_entity_poly.pdbx_seq_one_letter_code
_entity_poly.pdbx_strand_id
1 'polypeptide(L)'
;IKKQWNDRLVYQYGRISLGPAFERLKIAEKWRTADPARDNNPVLLLTLGRLACKSQLWAMGQSYLKQSLKIQAEVETFHALAQCYEAEGKENQAALTYKEAILQLENK
;
A
#
# COMPACT_ATOMS: atom_id res chain seq x y z
N ILE A 1 5.91 -20.34 20.44
CA ILE A 1 4.95 -19.25 20.08
C ILE A 1 4.50 -19.48 18.64
N LYS A 2 3.23 -19.82 18.40
CA LYS A 2 2.68 -19.89 17.03
C LYS A 2 2.60 -18.46 16.49
N LYS A 3 3.29 -18.17 15.39
CA LYS A 3 3.21 -16.86 14.71
C LYS A 3 1.84 -16.73 14.06
N GLN A 4 0.92 -16.05 14.73
CA GLN A 4 -0.41 -15.75 14.19
C GLN A 4 -0.33 -14.48 13.36
N TRP A 5 -0.99 -14.51 12.19
CA TRP A 5 -1.15 -13.35 11.33
C TRP A 5 -2.04 -12.30 12.02
N ASN A 6 -1.69 -11.02 11.87
CA ASN A 6 -2.49 -9.92 12.39
C ASN A 6 -2.37 -8.68 11.50
N ASP A 7 -3.46 -8.37 10.78
CA ASP A 7 -3.51 -7.24 9.85
C ASP A 7 -3.21 -5.90 10.51
N ARG A 8 -3.57 -5.71 11.78
CA ARG A 8 -3.26 -4.47 12.51
C ARG A 8 -1.75 -4.28 12.67
N LEU A 9 -1.00 -5.36 12.90
CA LEU A 9 0.46 -5.28 13.00
C LEU A 9 1.10 -5.02 11.62
N VAL A 10 0.57 -5.67 10.58
CA VAL A 10 1.01 -5.46 9.19
C VAL A 10 0.78 -4.01 8.77
N TYR A 11 -0.40 -3.46 9.06
CA TYR A 11 -0.74 -2.07 8.83
C TYR A 11 0.25 -1.10 9.47
N GLN A 12 0.57 -1.30 10.76
CA GLN A 12 1.53 -0.45 11.48
C GLN A 12 2.94 -0.58 10.92
N TYR A 13 3.33 -1.78 10.48
CA TYR A 13 4.64 -2.02 9.89
C TYR A 13 4.92 -1.14 8.66
N GLY A 14 3.93 -0.93 7.79
CA GLY A 14 4.06 -0.03 6.63
C GLY A 14 4.21 1.46 6.98
N ARG A 15 3.87 1.85 8.21
CA ARG A 15 3.95 3.23 8.69
C ARG A 15 5.30 3.57 9.34
N ILE A 16 6.09 2.57 9.72
CA ILE A 16 7.41 2.75 10.32
C ILE A 16 8.31 3.58 9.39
N SER A 17 8.89 4.65 9.94
CA SER A 17 9.85 5.53 9.27
C SER A 17 11.31 5.25 9.67
N LEU A 18 11.54 4.50 10.75
CA LEU A 18 12.88 4.19 11.24
C LEU A 18 13.62 3.24 10.29
N GLY A 19 14.76 3.68 9.76
CA GLY A 19 15.65 2.88 8.91
C GLY A 19 15.14 2.68 7.47
N PRO A 20 15.89 1.95 6.63
CA PRO A 20 15.60 1.83 5.19
C PRO A 20 14.27 1.14 4.89
N ALA A 21 13.40 1.79 4.11
CA ALA A 21 12.11 1.23 3.72
C ALA A 21 12.26 -0.06 2.88
N PHE A 22 13.32 -0.15 2.08
CA PHE A 22 13.58 -1.30 1.21
C PHE A 22 13.83 -2.61 1.98
N GLU A 23 14.53 -2.54 3.11
CA GLU A 23 14.73 -3.73 3.96
C GLU A 23 13.42 -4.17 4.61
N ARG A 24 12.56 -3.21 4.98
CA ARG A 24 11.21 -3.55 5.46
C ARG A 24 10.34 -4.15 4.37
N LEU A 25 10.43 -3.64 3.15
CA LEU A 25 9.72 -4.16 1.99
C LEU A 25 10.03 -5.64 1.76
N LYS A 26 11.31 -6.02 1.71
CA LYS A 26 11.72 -7.42 1.56
C LYS A 26 11.12 -8.35 2.61
N ILE A 27 11.02 -7.89 3.85
CA ILE A 27 10.40 -8.66 4.94
C ILE A 27 8.89 -8.81 4.70
N ALA A 28 8.21 -7.73 4.31
CA ALA A 28 6.78 -7.76 4.02
C ALA A 28 6.46 -8.62 2.78
N GLU A 29 7.32 -8.64 1.77
CA GLU A 29 7.17 -9.52 0.60
C GLU A 29 7.24 -11.00 0.99
N LYS A 30 8.14 -11.37 1.91
CA LYS A 30 8.20 -12.73 2.46
C LYS A 30 6.91 -13.13 3.18
N TRP A 31 6.22 -12.17 3.79
CA TRP A 31 4.92 -12.45 4.43
C TRP A 31 3.83 -12.81 3.43
N ARG A 32 3.86 -12.19 2.24
CA ARG A 32 2.96 -12.47 1.13
C ARG A 32 3.20 -13.86 0.57
N THR A 33 4.46 -14.20 0.28
CA THR A 33 4.81 -15.51 -0.31
C THR A 33 4.68 -16.68 0.68
N ALA A 34 4.66 -16.41 1.98
CA ALA A 34 4.55 -17.45 3.00
C ALA A 34 3.16 -18.14 3.04
N ASP A 35 2.14 -17.54 2.44
CA ASP A 35 0.77 -18.03 2.49
C ASP A 35 -0.06 -17.44 1.32
N PRO A 36 -0.49 -18.26 0.34
CA PRO A 36 -1.24 -17.79 -0.81
C PRO A 36 -2.53 -17.04 -0.47
N ALA A 37 -3.13 -17.32 0.70
CA ALA A 37 -4.32 -16.59 1.15
C ALA A 37 -4.07 -15.08 1.35
N ARG A 38 -2.80 -14.67 1.46
CA ARG A 38 -2.40 -13.28 1.70
C ARG A 38 -2.11 -12.49 0.43
N ASP A 39 -2.08 -13.13 -0.74
CA ASP A 39 -1.81 -12.44 -2.02
C ASP A 39 -2.82 -11.33 -2.32
N ASN A 40 -4.06 -11.51 -1.84
CA ASN A 40 -5.15 -10.56 -1.98
C ASN A 40 -5.56 -9.95 -0.63
N ASN A 41 -4.66 -9.90 0.35
CA ASN A 41 -4.93 -9.18 1.60
C ASN A 41 -4.76 -7.67 1.36
N PRO A 42 -5.83 -6.84 1.45
CA PRO A 42 -5.75 -5.42 1.11
C PRO A 42 -4.82 -4.63 2.05
N VAL A 43 -4.70 -5.05 3.31
CA VAL A 43 -3.83 -4.41 4.32
C VAL A 43 -2.36 -4.70 4.05
N LEU A 44 -2.03 -5.94 3.66
CA LEU A 44 -0.68 -6.30 3.24
C LEU A 44 -0.29 -5.56 1.95
N LEU A 45 -1.20 -5.49 0.98
CA LEU A 45 -0.97 -4.76 -0.28
C LEU A 45 -0.76 -3.26 -0.04
N LEU A 46 -1.57 -2.63 0.83
CA LEU A 46 -1.35 -1.24 1.25
C LEU A 46 0.04 -1.05 1.89
N THR A 47 0.43 -1.99 2.76
CA THR A 47 1.72 -1.98 3.45
C THR A 47 2.89 -2.10 2.46
N LEU A 48 2.82 -3.06 1.54
CA LEU A 48 3.81 -3.24 0.48
C LEU A 48 3.89 -2.01 -0.42
N GLY A 49 2.74 -1.47 -0.82
CA GLY A 49 2.63 -0.27 -1.64
C GLY A 49 3.37 0.93 -1.04
N ARG A 50 3.11 1.22 0.23
CA ARG A 50 3.80 2.29 0.98
C ARG A 50 5.30 2.12 1.03
N LEU A 51 5.76 0.91 1.35
CA LEU A 51 7.19 0.63 1.50
C LEU A 51 7.90 0.68 0.14
N ALA A 52 7.28 0.20 -0.93
CA ALA A 52 7.79 0.29 -2.29
C ALA A 52 7.91 1.75 -2.75
N CYS A 53 6.86 2.57 -2.56
CA CYS A 53 6.92 3.99 -2.89
C CYS A 53 7.99 4.72 -2.06
N LYS A 54 8.09 4.47 -0.75
CA LYS A 54 9.19 5.02 0.09
C LYS A 54 10.58 4.56 -0.34
N SER A 55 10.68 3.43 -1.05
CA SER A 55 11.92 2.90 -1.63
C SER A 55 12.13 3.33 -3.08
N GLN A 56 11.32 4.28 -3.58
CA GLN A 56 11.36 4.78 -4.96
C GLN A 56 11.07 3.72 -6.04
N LEU A 57 10.40 2.62 -5.66
CA LEU A 57 9.96 1.56 -6.56
C LEU A 57 8.53 1.86 -7.03
N TRP A 58 8.37 2.96 -7.77
CA TRP A 58 7.07 3.58 -8.05
C TRP A 58 6.07 2.66 -8.71
N ALA A 59 6.43 2.04 -9.84
CA ALA A 59 5.54 1.15 -10.60
C ALA A 59 5.04 -0.02 -9.74
N MET A 60 5.93 -0.58 -8.91
CA MET A 60 5.60 -1.68 -8.01
C MET A 60 4.69 -1.22 -6.87
N GLY A 61 4.99 -0.09 -6.25
CA GLY A 61 4.15 0.49 -5.20
C GLY A 61 2.75 0.82 -5.69
N GLN A 62 2.65 1.45 -6.87
CA GLN A 62 1.38 1.74 -7.53
C GLN A 62 0.59 0.47 -7.86
N SER A 63 1.27 -0.58 -8.33
CA SER A 63 0.63 -1.88 -8.61
C SER A 63 -0.01 -2.47 -7.35
N TYR A 64 0.70 -2.50 -6.22
CA TYR A 64 0.16 -3.00 -4.96
C TYR A 64 -1.01 -2.15 -4.45
N LEU A 65 -0.90 -0.82 -4.51
CA LEU A 65 -1.96 0.08 -4.05
C LEU A 65 -3.23 -0.03 -4.91
N LYS A 66 -3.09 -0.10 -6.24
CA LYS A 66 -4.21 -0.35 -7.16
C LYS A 66 -4.84 -1.73 -6.91
N GLN A 67 -4.04 -2.76 -6.65
CA GLN A 67 -4.57 -4.09 -6.30
C GLN A 67 -5.35 -4.04 -4.98
N SER A 68 -4.82 -3.36 -3.96
CA SER A 68 -5.51 -3.15 -2.67
C SER A 68 -6.88 -2.47 -2.88
N LEU A 69 -6.92 -1.38 -3.66
CA LEU A 69 -8.16 -0.65 -3.97
C LEU A 69 -9.20 -1.50 -4.70
N LYS A 70 -8.77 -2.39 -5.61
CA LYS A 70 -9.69 -3.32 -6.30
C LYS A 70 -10.34 -4.32 -5.35
N ILE A 71 -9.65 -4.69 -4.26
CA ILE A 71 -10.16 -5.64 -3.26
C ILE A 71 -11.02 -4.91 -2.24
N GLN A 72 -10.52 -3.80 -1.70
CA GLN A 72 -11.21 -2.98 -0.73
C GLN A 72 -10.84 -1.51 -0.93
N ALA A 73 -11.81 -0.74 -1.42
CA ALA A 73 -11.65 0.69 -1.65
C ALA A 73 -11.66 1.45 -0.32
N GLU A 74 -10.47 1.87 0.10
CA GLU A 74 -10.22 2.66 1.30
C GLU A 74 -9.59 4.01 0.95
N VAL A 75 -10.09 5.08 1.58
CA VAL A 75 -9.60 6.46 1.40
C VAL A 75 -8.10 6.54 1.64
N GLU A 76 -7.62 5.83 2.66
CA GLU A 76 -6.21 5.82 3.03
C GLU A 76 -5.32 5.19 1.95
N THR A 77 -5.83 4.22 1.20
CA THR A 77 -5.11 3.59 0.09
C THR A 77 -5.06 4.51 -1.12
N PHE A 78 -6.15 5.24 -1.42
CA PHE A 78 -6.13 6.30 -2.45
C PHE A 78 -5.11 7.38 -2.10
N HIS A 79 -5.11 7.85 -0.85
CA HIS A 79 -4.15 8.85 -0.39
C HIS A 79 -2.71 8.35 -0.54
N ALA A 80 -2.40 7.11 -0.14
CA ALA A 80 -1.08 6.53 -0.33
C ALA A 80 -0.67 6.42 -1.82
N LEU A 81 -1.62 6.12 -2.71
CA LEU A 81 -1.37 6.07 -4.16
C LEU A 81 -1.09 7.46 -4.75
N ALA A 82 -1.87 8.45 -4.33
CA ALA A 82 -1.67 9.83 -4.76
C ALA A 82 -0.31 10.36 -4.30
N GLN A 83 0.06 10.14 -3.02
CA GLN A 83 1.39 10.49 -2.51
C GLN A 83 2.52 9.78 -3.26
N CYS A 84 2.29 8.54 -3.71
CA CYS A 84 3.27 7.82 -4.53
C CYS A 84 3.47 8.49 -5.90
N TYR A 85 2.40 8.97 -6.53
CA TYR A 85 2.48 9.72 -7.78
C TYR A 85 3.14 11.09 -7.59
N GLU A 86 2.82 11.81 -6.50
CA GLU A 86 3.49 13.08 -6.17
C GLU A 86 5.00 12.90 -6.01
N ALA A 87 5.41 11.86 -5.27
CA ALA A 87 6.83 11.55 -5.06
C ALA A 87 7.56 11.13 -6.35
N GLU A 88 6.84 10.58 -7.34
CA GLU A 88 7.36 10.30 -8.69
C GLU A 88 7.35 11.54 -9.60
N GLY A 89 6.68 12.64 -9.21
CA GLY A 89 6.53 13.85 -10.02
C GLY A 89 5.34 13.83 -10.99
N LYS A 90 4.35 12.93 -10.77
CA LYS A 90 3.16 12.77 -11.61
C LYS A 90 1.93 13.45 -10.99
N GLU A 91 1.98 14.77 -10.88
CA GLU A 91 0.95 15.59 -10.22
C GLU A 91 -0.47 15.36 -10.77
N ASN A 92 -0.62 15.29 -12.10
CA ASN A 92 -1.93 15.05 -12.72
C ASN A 92 -2.55 13.71 -12.26
N GLN A 93 -1.74 12.66 -12.11
CA GLN A 93 -2.23 11.35 -11.67
C GLN A 93 -2.57 11.35 -10.18
N ALA A 94 -1.81 12.09 -9.36
CA ALA A 94 -2.14 12.30 -7.96
C ALA A 94 -3.50 13.01 -7.81
N ALA A 95 -3.71 14.13 -8.54
CA ALA A 95 -4.95 14.89 -8.51
C ALA A 95 -6.18 14.04 -8.92
N LEU A 96 -6.04 13.23 -9.98
CA LEU A 96 -7.09 12.29 -10.39
C LEU A 96 -7.37 11.25 -9.30
N THR A 97 -6.33 10.72 -8.67
CA THR A 97 -6.48 9.72 -7.59
C THR A 97 -7.21 10.31 -6.37
N TYR A 98 -6.91 11.56 -5.98
CA TYR A 98 -7.66 12.23 -4.92
C TYR A 98 -9.13 12.47 -5.30
N LYS A 99 -9.40 12.85 -6.56
CA LYS A 99 -10.76 13.02 -7.06
C LYS A 99 -11.54 11.70 -7.01
N GLU A 100 -10.92 10.59 -7.44
CA GLU A 100 -11.52 9.24 -7.34
C GLU A 100 -11.87 8.89 -5.89
N ALA A 101 -11.00 9.22 -4.94
CA ALA A 101 -11.26 9.00 -3.50
C ALA A 101 -12.52 9.74 -3.01
N ILE A 102 -12.70 11.00 -3.43
CA ILE A 102 -13.86 11.82 -3.08
C ILE A 102 -15.14 11.22 -3.67
N LEU A 103 -15.13 10.86 -4.96
CA LEU A 103 -16.27 10.23 -5.60
C LEU A 103 -16.63 8.89 -4.93
N GLN A 104 -15.65 8.13 -4.47
CA GLN A 104 -15.88 6.88 -3.76
C GLN A 104 -16.54 7.09 -2.39
N LEU A 105 -16.26 8.21 -1.72
CA LEU A 105 -16.87 8.59 -0.44
C LEU A 105 -18.31 9.06 -0.60
N GLU A 106 -18.62 9.79 -1.67
CA GLU A 106 -19.98 10.27 -1.97
C GLU A 106 -20.95 9.13 -2.30
N ASN A 107 -20.42 8.00 -2.78
CA ASN A 107 -21.20 6.82 -3.18
C ASN A 107 -21.35 5.76 -2.06
N LYS A 108 -20.87 6.03 -0.84
CA LYS A 108 -21.02 5.15 0.33
C LYS A 108 -22.12 5.67 1.25
#